data_AF-A0A7C1ZDA3-F1
#
_entry.id   AF-A0A7C1ZDA3-F1
#
_cell.length_a   1.000
_cell.length_b   1.000
_cell.length_c   1.000
_cell.angle_alpha   90.00
_cell.angle_beta   90.00
_cell.angle_gamma   90.00
#
_symmetry.space_group_name_H-M   'P 1'
#
loop_
_entity.id
_entity.type
_entity.pdbx_description
1 polymer ?
#
loop_
_entity_poly.entity_id
_entity_poly.type
_entity_poly.pdbx_seq_one_letter_code
_entity_poly.pdbx_strand_id
1 'polypeptide(L)'
;MLKVATIILLIMLVFGGVYSLMLIFAPKMILSSGFEAETGEKLEDIQNASYLKVMVGELKHMGVLALAVSICSIFILFAGFRKAEKWAWWATLITGNLTWGYGLIDNIITGDMFNSLLHLIGIVIFLVGLFIPVKVFFAKEA
;
A
#
# COMPACT_ATOMS: atom_id res chain seq x y z
N MET A 1 -5.33 7.12 -22.92
CA MET A 1 -5.62 6.24 -21.76
C MET A 1 -4.35 5.88 -20.98
N LEU A 2 -3.30 5.35 -21.62
CA LEU A 2 -2.07 4.93 -20.90
C LEU A 2 -1.36 6.07 -20.14
N LYS A 3 -1.28 7.28 -20.71
CA LYS A 3 -0.71 8.45 -20.01
C LYS A 3 -1.47 8.80 -18.73
N VAL A 4 -2.81 8.82 -18.79
CA VAL A 4 -3.69 9.09 -17.63
C VAL A 4 -3.51 8.02 -16.56
N ALA A 5 -3.54 6.75 -16.97
CA ALA A 5 -3.29 5.61 -16.09
C ALA A 5 -1.91 5.70 -15.39
N THR A 6 -0.88 6.09 -16.13
CA THR A 6 0.47 6.29 -15.59
C THR A 6 0.49 7.38 -14.52
N ILE A 7 -0.21 8.50 -14.74
CA ILE A 7 -0.30 9.59 -13.76
C ILE A 7 -1.03 9.11 -12.50
N ILE A 8 -2.15 8.40 -12.65
CA ILE A 8 -2.90 7.86 -11.51
C ILE A 8 -2.06 6.88 -10.70
N LEU A 9 -1.35 5.97 -11.38
CA LEU A 9 -0.43 5.04 -10.71
C LEU A 9 0.77 5.75 -10.09
N LEU A 10 1.26 6.85 -10.67
CA LEU A 10 2.29 7.66 -10.03
C LEU A 10 1.77 8.31 -8.73
N ILE A 11 0.56 8.86 -8.75
CA ILE A 11 -0.11 9.40 -7.55
C ILE A 11 -0.24 8.28 -6.50
N MET A 12 -0.61 7.08 -6.93
CA MET A 12 -0.69 5.91 -6.05
C MET A 12 0.66 5.58 -5.41
N LEU A 13 1.75 5.64 -6.16
CA LEU A 13 3.10 5.40 -5.64
C LEU A 13 3.56 6.51 -4.69
N VAL A 14 3.17 7.76 -4.93
CA VAL A 14 3.41 8.86 -3.97
C VAL A 14 2.63 8.61 -2.68
N PHE A 15 1.36 8.22 -2.78
CA PHE A 15 0.54 7.87 -1.62
C PHE A 15 1.15 6.71 -0.82
N GLY A 16 1.55 5.62 -1.50
CA GLY A 16 2.25 4.50 -0.87
C GLY A 16 3.58 4.89 -0.24
N GLY A 17 4.33 5.78 -0.88
CA GLY A 17 5.56 6.37 -0.31
C GLY A 17 5.29 7.14 0.97
N VAL A 18 4.27 8.02 0.98
CA VAL A 18 3.87 8.76 2.18
C VAL A 18 3.43 7.82 3.30
N TYR A 19 2.58 6.83 2.99
CA TYR A 19 2.16 5.82 3.96
C TYR A 19 3.35 5.04 4.54
N SER A 20 4.31 4.65 3.70
CA SER A 20 5.55 3.99 4.14
C SER A 20 6.39 4.88 5.07
N LEU A 21 6.49 6.18 4.77
CA LEU A 21 7.18 7.14 5.64
C LEU A 21 6.45 7.33 6.98
N MET A 22 5.11 7.28 6.99
CA MET A 22 4.34 7.29 8.24
C MET A 22 4.67 6.07 9.11
N LEU A 23 4.79 4.88 8.53
CA LEU A 23 5.22 3.67 9.27
C LEU A 23 6.64 3.82 9.86
N ILE A 24 7.56 4.48 9.15
CA ILE A 24 8.94 4.64 9.59
C ILE A 24 9.07 5.72 10.69
N PHE A 25 8.45 6.88 10.49
CA PHE A 25 8.67 8.06 11.32
C PHE A 25 7.57 8.32 12.34
N ALA A 26 6.34 7.87 12.07
CA ALA A 26 5.18 8.00 12.95
C ALA A 26 4.49 6.64 13.24
N PRO A 27 5.23 5.55 13.56
CA PRO A 27 4.66 4.20 13.71
C PRO A 27 3.56 4.14 14.78
N LYS A 28 3.68 4.92 15.86
CA LYS A 28 2.68 4.92 16.94
C LYS A 28 1.28 5.32 16.44
N MET A 29 1.18 6.22 15.46
CA MET A 29 -0.12 6.64 14.92
C MET A 29 -0.86 5.48 14.26
N ILE A 30 -0.14 4.67 13.49
CA ILE A 30 -0.68 3.49 12.81
C ILE A 30 -0.94 2.38 13.83
N LEU A 31 0.02 2.16 14.74
CA LEU A 31 -0.04 1.10 15.74
C LEU A 31 -1.16 1.29 16.76
N SER A 32 -1.44 2.52 17.19
CA SER A 32 -2.47 2.80 18.20
C SER A 32 -3.86 2.33 17.74
N SER A 33 -4.21 2.57 16.47
CA SER A 33 -5.52 2.16 15.95
C SER A 33 -5.66 0.64 15.89
N GLY A 34 -4.65 -0.06 15.34
CA GLY A 34 -4.69 -1.52 15.23
C GLY A 34 -4.63 -2.21 16.58
N PHE A 35 -3.83 -1.67 17.52
CA PHE A 35 -3.74 -2.20 18.87
C PHE A 35 -5.07 -2.07 19.62
N GLU A 36 -5.72 -0.90 19.56
CA GLU A 36 -7.01 -0.68 20.21
C GLU A 36 -8.11 -1.56 19.57
N ALA A 37 -8.09 -1.73 18.24
CA ALA A 37 -9.05 -2.56 17.53
C ALA A 37 -8.92 -4.06 17.92
N GLU A 38 -7.70 -4.56 18.07
CA GLU A 38 -7.43 -5.97 18.38
C GLU A 38 -7.56 -6.32 19.87
N THR A 39 -7.19 -5.40 20.76
CA THR A 39 -7.08 -5.68 22.21
C THR A 39 -8.17 -5.01 23.04
N GLY A 40 -8.79 -3.94 22.53
CA GLY A 40 -9.65 -3.04 23.30
C GLY A 40 -8.91 -2.14 24.29
N GLU A 41 -7.58 -2.21 24.36
CA GLU A 41 -6.74 -1.40 25.24
C GLU A 41 -6.04 -0.28 24.47
N LYS A 42 -5.64 0.79 25.16
CA LYS A 42 -4.86 1.85 24.50
C LYS A 42 -3.38 1.47 24.46
N LEU A 43 -2.69 1.90 23.41
CA LEU A 43 -1.26 1.66 23.26
C LEU A 43 -0.45 2.26 24.43
N GLU A 44 -0.94 3.34 25.04
CA GLU A 44 -0.34 3.99 26.20
C GLU A 44 -0.44 3.15 27.49
N ASP A 45 -1.36 2.18 27.56
CA ASP A 45 -1.58 1.34 28.74
C ASP A 45 -0.54 0.20 28.85
N ILE A 46 0.30 0.03 27.82
CA ILE A 46 1.39 -0.95 27.83
C ILE A 46 2.41 -0.57 28.91
N GLN A 47 2.38 -1.31 30.02
CA GLN A 47 3.28 -1.08 31.15
C GLN A 47 4.74 -1.41 30.82
N ASN A 48 4.98 -2.38 29.93
CA ASN A 48 6.32 -2.80 29.57
C ASN A 48 6.83 -2.05 28.33
N ALA A 49 7.62 -1.00 28.57
CA ALA A 49 8.24 -0.20 27.51
C ALA A 49 9.07 -1.02 26.50
N SER A 50 9.59 -2.19 26.89
CA SER A 50 10.33 -3.06 25.97
C SER A 50 9.42 -3.68 24.90
N TYR A 51 8.17 -4.01 25.21
CA TYR A 51 7.21 -4.55 24.25
C TYR A 51 6.82 -3.50 23.23
N LEU A 52 6.52 -2.27 23.69
CA LEU A 52 6.24 -1.14 22.80
C LEU A 52 7.42 -0.86 21.87
N LYS A 53 8.66 -0.96 22.39
CA LYS A 53 9.88 -0.78 21.57
C LYS A 53 10.00 -1.83 20.46
N VAL A 54 9.67 -3.10 20.74
CA VAL A 54 9.68 -4.17 19.75
C VAL A 54 8.61 -3.93 18.68
N MET A 55 7.36 -3.66 19.06
CA MET A 55 6.27 -3.41 18.09
C MET A 55 6.55 -2.21 17.20
N VAL A 56 7.05 -1.11 17.78
CA VAL A 56 7.49 0.06 17.01
C VAL A 56 8.66 -0.29 16.08
N GLY A 57 9.59 -1.13 16.53
CA GLY A 57 10.72 -1.61 15.72
C GLY A 57 10.24 -2.39 14.49
N GLU A 58 9.35 -3.35 14.69
CA GLU A 58 8.77 -4.16 13.60
C GLU A 58 7.99 -3.29 12.61
N LEU A 59 7.18 -2.35 13.09
CA LEU A 59 6.40 -1.49 12.20
C LEU A 59 7.28 -0.57 11.35
N LYS A 60 8.40 -0.08 11.91
CA LYS A 60 9.41 0.66 11.13
C LYS A 60 10.05 -0.22 10.07
N HIS A 61 10.37 -1.46 10.41
CA HIS A 61 10.93 -2.41 9.45
C HIS A 61 9.96 -2.66 8.28
N MET A 62 8.68 -2.88 8.58
CA MET A 62 7.63 -3.01 7.56
C MET A 62 7.49 -1.74 6.72
N GLY A 63 7.63 -0.55 7.34
CA GLY A 63 7.67 0.72 6.61
C GLY A 63 8.82 0.82 5.61
N VAL A 64 10.02 0.34 5.97
CA VAL A 64 11.17 0.29 5.04
C VAL A 64 10.92 -0.68 3.89
N LEU A 65 10.32 -1.85 4.16
CA LEU A 65 9.93 -2.80 3.10
C LEU A 65 8.89 -2.20 2.16
N ALA A 66 7.85 -1.53 2.69
CA ALA A 66 6.83 -0.86 1.91
C ALA A 66 7.41 0.27 1.04
N LEU A 67 8.37 1.02 1.58
CA LEU A 67 9.10 2.06 0.84
C LEU A 67 9.91 1.46 -0.31
N ALA A 68 10.62 0.35 -0.06
CA ALA A 68 11.37 -0.37 -1.08
C ALA A 68 10.45 -0.88 -2.20
N VAL A 69 9.30 -1.48 -1.86
CA VAL A 69 8.29 -1.92 -2.84
C VAL A 69 7.76 -0.74 -3.67
N SER A 70 7.52 0.40 -3.04
CA SER A 70 7.08 1.62 -3.73
C SER A 70 8.13 2.11 -4.74
N ILE A 71 9.41 2.12 -4.35
CA ILE A 71 10.54 2.47 -5.23
C ILE A 71 10.66 1.48 -6.39
N CYS A 72 10.64 0.17 -6.11
CA CYS A 72 10.66 -0.87 -7.14
C CYS A 72 9.50 -0.72 -8.13
N SER A 73 8.31 -0.37 -7.63
CA SER A 73 7.11 -0.19 -8.46
C SER A 73 7.20 1.04 -9.36
N ILE A 74 7.98 2.07 -9.01
CA ILE A 74 8.31 3.18 -9.92
C ILE A 74 9.06 2.66 -11.14
N PHE A 75 10.03 1.74 -10.96
CA PHE A 75 10.75 1.14 -12.08
C PHE A 75 9.83 0.29 -12.96
N ILE A 76 8.93 -0.50 -12.37
CA ILE A 76 7.93 -1.27 -13.14
C ILE A 76 7.05 -0.34 -13.97
N LEU A 77 6.53 0.72 -13.34
CA LEU A 77 5.68 1.73 -14.00
C LEU A 77 6.40 2.34 -15.20
N PHE A 78 7.66 2.69 -15.03
CA PHE A 78 8.40 3.48 -16.00
C PHE A 78 9.18 2.69 -17.03
N ALA A 79 9.63 1.48 -16.72
CA ALA A 79 10.37 0.61 -17.62
C ALA A 79 9.45 -0.25 -18.50
N GLY A 80 8.32 -0.71 -17.95
CA GLY A 80 7.41 -1.64 -18.62
C GLY A 80 5.99 -1.09 -18.82
N PHE A 81 5.34 -0.60 -17.76
CA PHE A 81 3.91 -0.24 -17.84
C PHE A 81 3.65 0.90 -18.85
N ARG A 82 4.47 1.96 -18.84
CA ARG A 82 4.38 3.06 -19.84
C ARG A 82 4.56 2.62 -21.29
N LYS A 83 5.15 1.44 -21.52
CA LYS A 83 5.36 0.84 -22.85
C LYS A 83 4.28 -0.19 -23.20
N ALA A 84 3.24 -0.32 -22.37
CA ALA A 84 2.17 -1.31 -22.51
C ALA A 84 2.65 -2.77 -22.45
N GLU A 85 3.77 -3.04 -21.77
CA GLU A 85 4.29 -4.40 -21.60
C GLU A 85 3.37 -5.23 -20.69
N LYS A 86 2.87 -6.37 -21.18
CA LYS A 86 1.91 -7.23 -20.45
C LYS A 86 2.45 -7.70 -19.10
N TRP A 87 3.73 -8.04 -19.02
CA TRP A 87 4.35 -8.48 -17.76
C TRP A 87 4.29 -7.38 -16.68
N ALA A 88 4.41 -6.11 -17.07
CA ALA A 88 4.39 -5.00 -16.14
C ALA A 88 2.99 -4.75 -15.60
N TRP A 89 1.95 -4.95 -16.42
CA TRP A 89 0.57 -4.92 -15.96
C TRP A 89 0.29 -5.98 -14.89
N TRP A 90 0.72 -7.23 -15.14
CA TRP A 90 0.57 -8.32 -14.17
C TRP A 90 1.42 -8.10 -12.90
N ALA A 91 2.66 -7.63 -13.05
CA ALA A 91 3.51 -7.31 -11.92
C ALA A 91 2.85 -6.23 -11.04
N THR A 92 2.35 -5.15 -11.64
CA THR A 92 1.61 -4.11 -10.93
C THR A 92 0.33 -4.64 -10.28
N LEU A 93 -0.44 -5.52 -10.96
CA LEU A 93 -1.63 -6.16 -10.38
C LEU A 93 -1.28 -6.93 -9.10
N ILE A 94 -0.28 -7.81 -9.17
CA ILE A 94 0.08 -8.71 -8.09
C ILE A 94 0.62 -7.90 -6.91
N THR A 95 1.60 -7.02 -7.14
CA THR A 95 2.22 -6.25 -6.05
C THR A 95 1.22 -5.30 -5.40
N GLY A 96 0.37 -4.64 -6.17
CA GLY A 96 -0.62 -3.73 -5.61
C GLY A 96 -1.70 -4.46 -4.78
N ASN A 97 -2.16 -5.64 -5.18
CA ASN A 97 -3.12 -6.40 -4.38
C ASN A 97 -2.49 -6.99 -3.11
N LEU A 98 -1.22 -7.44 -3.17
CA LEU A 98 -0.51 -7.90 -1.97
C LEU A 98 -0.31 -6.77 -0.97
N THR A 99 0.01 -5.56 -1.43
CA THR A 99 0.21 -4.42 -0.54
C THR A 99 -1.11 -3.86 0.00
N TRP A 100 -2.09 -3.62 -0.87
CA TRP A 100 -3.30 -2.86 -0.51
C TRP A 100 -4.50 -3.75 -0.24
N GLY A 101 -4.65 -4.84 -1.01
CA GLY A 101 -5.79 -5.74 -0.90
C GLY A 101 -5.74 -6.57 0.39
N TYR A 102 -4.58 -7.18 0.68
CA TYR A 102 -4.38 -7.93 1.93
C TYR A 102 -4.58 -7.01 3.15
N GLY A 103 -3.88 -5.87 3.19
CA GLY A 103 -4.00 -4.93 4.31
C GLY A 103 -5.42 -4.40 4.50
N LEU A 104 -6.19 -4.16 3.42
CA LEU A 104 -7.59 -3.76 3.56
C LEU A 104 -8.44 -4.87 4.21
N ILE A 105 -8.28 -6.12 3.76
CA ILE A 105 -9.04 -7.26 4.30
C ILE A 105 -8.73 -7.45 5.78
N ASP A 106 -7.45 -7.43 6.14
CA ASP A 106 -6.99 -7.58 7.51
C ASP A 106 -7.58 -6.49 8.42
N ASN A 107 -7.43 -5.20 8.04
CA ASN A 107 -7.95 -4.09 8.83
C ASN A 107 -9.48 -4.10 8.99
N ILE A 108 -10.23 -4.64 8.01
CA ILE A 108 -11.68 -4.80 8.12
C ILE A 108 -12.03 -5.90 9.12
N ILE A 109 -11.28 -7.01 9.12
CA ILE A 109 -11.50 -8.14 10.04
C ILE A 109 -11.21 -7.71 11.48
N THR A 110 -10.15 -6.95 11.69
CA THR A 110 -9.71 -6.49 13.02
C THR A 110 -10.52 -5.28 13.53
N GLY A 111 -11.32 -4.65 12.66
CA GLY A 111 -12.11 -3.47 13.02
C GLY A 111 -11.30 -2.18 13.06
N ASP A 112 -10.06 -2.18 12.56
CA ASP A 112 -9.19 -1.02 12.49
C ASP A 112 -9.68 -0.05 11.39
N MET A 113 -10.62 0.83 11.75
CA MET A 113 -11.24 1.77 10.81
C MET A 113 -10.25 2.77 10.20
N PHE A 114 -9.25 3.23 10.97
CA PHE A 114 -8.28 4.21 10.48
C PHE A 114 -7.41 3.61 9.38
N ASN A 115 -6.81 2.44 9.63
CA ASN A 115 -5.98 1.78 8.63
C ASN A 115 -6.82 1.22 7.48
N SER A 116 -8.05 0.77 7.74
CA SER A 116 -9.02 0.40 6.69
C SER A 116 -9.26 1.54 5.71
N LEU A 117 -9.47 2.77 6.20
CA LEU A 117 -9.71 3.93 5.35
C LEU A 117 -8.49 4.26 4.47
N LEU A 118 -7.28 4.21 5.03
CA LEU A 118 -6.04 4.43 4.28
C LEU A 118 -5.86 3.38 3.17
N HIS A 119 -6.09 2.11 3.49
CA HIS A 119 -5.97 1.02 2.50
C HIS A 119 -7.08 1.08 1.45
N LEU A 120 -8.29 1.49 1.83
CA LEU A 120 -9.41 1.68 0.89
C LEU A 120 -9.09 2.77 -0.14
N ILE A 121 -8.55 3.91 0.30
CA ILE A 121 -8.09 4.97 -0.60
C ILE A 121 -7.02 4.43 -1.55
N GLY A 122 -6.03 3.73 -1.01
CA GLY A 122 -4.96 3.13 -1.80
C GLY A 122 -5.46 2.15 -2.85
N ILE A 123 -6.29 1.17 -2.48
CA ILE A 123 -6.78 0.17 -3.42
C ILE A 123 -7.65 0.79 -4.52
N VAL A 124 -8.47 1.81 -4.20
CA VAL A 124 -9.31 2.47 -5.19
C VAL A 124 -8.46 3.20 -6.24
N ILE A 125 -7.50 4.02 -5.82
CA ILE A 125 -6.62 4.74 -6.74
C ILE A 125 -5.83 3.73 -7.61
N PHE A 126 -5.32 2.68 -6.98
CA PHE A 126 -4.59 1.61 -7.65
C PHE A 126 -5.43 0.91 -8.74
N LEU A 127 -6.61 0.39 -8.39
CA LEU A 127 -7.46 -0.35 -9.32
C LEU A 127 -7.91 0.55 -10.48
N VAL A 128 -8.28 1.80 -10.20
CA VAL A 128 -8.63 2.77 -11.25
C VAL A 128 -7.45 3.00 -12.20
N GLY A 129 -6.25 3.26 -11.67
CA GLY A 129 -5.05 3.45 -12.49
C GLY A 129 -4.69 2.22 -13.33
N LEU A 130 -4.86 1.02 -12.77
CA LEU A 130 -4.51 -0.24 -13.41
C LEU A 130 -5.50 -0.68 -14.49
N PHE A 131 -6.80 -0.50 -14.27
CA PHE A 131 -7.85 -1.01 -15.16
C PHE A 131 -8.25 -0.04 -16.28
N ILE A 132 -8.06 1.28 -16.13
CA ILE A 132 -8.31 2.26 -17.20
C ILE A 132 -7.63 1.88 -18.54
N PRO A 133 -6.34 1.50 -18.58
CA PRO A 133 -5.65 1.19 -19.83
C PRO A 133 -5.76 -0.29 -20.23
N VAL A 134 -6.59 -1.12 -19.58
CA VAL A 134 -6.58 -2.59 -19.79
C VAL A 134 -6.67 -3.00 -21.27
N LYS A 135 -7.48 -2.29 -22.06
CA LYS A 135 -7.60 -2.54 -23.51
C LYS A 135 -6.30 -2.26 -24.28
N VAL A 136 -5.45 -1.36 -23.79
CA VAL A 136 -4.14 -1.07 -24.41
C VAL A 136 -3.19 -2.25 -24.23
N PHE A 137 -3.28 -2.98 -23.12
CA PHE A 137 -2.43 -4.13 -22.84
C PHE A 137 -2.94 -5.44 -23.48
N PHE A 138 -4.25 -5.56 -23.70
CA PHE A 138 -4.87 -6.83 -24.06
C PHE A 138 -5.82 -6.79 -25.27
N ALA A 139 -5.90 -5.68 -26.02
CA ALA A 139 -6.62 -5.71 -27.29
C ALA A 139 -6.04 -6.80 -28.20
N LYS A 140 -6.92 -7.56 -28.87
CA LYS A 140 -6.50 -8.49 -29.92
C LYS A 140 -5.88 -7.68 -31.06
N GLU A 141 -4.74 -8.17 -31.57
CA GLU A 141 -4.24 -7.72 -32.87
C GLU A 141 -5.35 -8.00 -33.90
N ALA A 142 -5.73 -6.97 -34.64
CA ALA A 142 -6.76 -7.04 -35.68
C ALA A 142 -6.19 -7.69 -36.94
#